data_AF-A0A6M0AH45-F1
#
_entry.id   AF-A0A6M0AH45-F1
#
_cell.length_a   1.000
_cell.length_b   1.000
_cell.length_c   1.000
_cell.angle_alpha   90.00
_cell.angle_beta   90.00
_cell.angle_gamma   90.00
#
_symmetry.space_group_name_H-M   'P 1'
#
loop_
_entity.id
_entity.type
_entity.pdbx_description
1 polymer ?
#
loop_
_entity_poly.entity_id
_entity_poly.type
_entity_poly.pdbx_seq_one_letter_code
_entity_poly.pdbx_strand_id
1 'polypeptide(L)'
;NTSNFWDFDFTAPQPTQDTDLLRQLNFVPGLKEMLMVRQVHALEHATVWVLSQRYGASGAGASRITPPSDNNSIGGLSTDQGFYLYGQVNLADLRRAVPTALERLTRGEWDMAIHPRCGTNLSVAVFLGAGLGLAVHLLLPRGPIEQLLGLGFAAVAATQLTPDLGNLAQRYLTTAIPFNLAIVDIRETSDIWGRPAHFVQMRWID
;
A
#
# COMPACT_ATOMS: atom_id res chain seq x y z
N ASN A 1 30.87 -14.27 -16.63
CA ASN A 1 30.69 -14.94 -15.33
C ASN A 1 31.29 -14.03 -14.26
N THR A 2 30.49 -13.11 -13.72
CA THR A 2 30.91 -12.16 -12.68
C THR A 2 29.78 -12.09 -11.65
N SER A 3 29.73 -13.08 -10.76
CA SER A 3 28.88 -13.03 -9.58
C SER A 3 29.48 -12.01 -8.61
N ASN A 4 28.83 -10.86 -8.47
CA ASN A 4 29.16 -9.85 -7.48
C ASN A 4 28.93 -10.44 -6.08
N PHE A 5 30.03 -10.61 -5.33
CA PHE A 5 30.07 -11.19 -3.99
C PHE A 5 29.47 -10.27 -2.89
N TRP A 6 28.91 -9.12 -3.29
CA TRP A 6 28.41 -8.05 -2.42
C TRP A 6 26.89 -7.80 -2.54
N ASP A 7 26.16 -8.68 -3.24
CA ASP A 7 24.71 -8.54 -3.43
C ASP A 7 23.93 -9.17 -2.25
N PHE A 8 24.28 -8.77 -1.02
CA PHE A 8 23.41 -8.98 0.14
C PHE A 8 22.47 -7.78 0.22
N ASP A 9 21.30 -7.89 -0.40
CA ASP A 9 20.24 -6.92 -0.21
C ASP A 9 19.65 -7.08 1.19
N PHE A 10 20.22 -6.36 2.16
CA PHE A 10 19.71 -6.30 3.54
C PHE A 10 18.28 -5.74 3.62
N THR A 11 17.75 -5.19 2.53
CA THR A 11 16.37 -4.67 2.45
C THR A 11 15.39 -5.68 1.85
N ALA A 12 15.88 -6.81 1.34
CA ALA A 12 15.04 -7.87 0.80
C ALA A 12 14.15 -8.48 1.91
N PRO A 13 12.82 -8.51 1.72
CA PRO A 13 11.89 -9.14 2.65
C PRO A 13 12.24 -10.61 2.89
N GLN A 14 12.35 -11.00 4.16
CA GLN A 14 12.64 -12.38 4.54
C GLN A 14 11.35 -13.10 4.99
N PRO A 15 11.11 -14.36 4.54
CA PRO A 15 9.90 -15.09 4.87
C PRO A 15 9.60 -15.27 6.36
N THR A 16 10.63 -15.36 7.21
CA THR A 16 10.47 -15.60 8.65
C THR A 16 10.48 -14.33 9.48
N GLN A 17 10.75 -13.16 8.88
CA GLN A 17 11.03 -11.92 9.59
C GLN A 17 9.94 -11.54 10.60
N ASP A 18 8.68 -11.54 10.17
CA ASP A 18 7.57 -11.13 11.03
C ASP A 18 7.23 -12.22 12.07
N THR A 19 7.35 -13.52 11.73
CA THR A 19 7.21 -14.62 12.70
C THR A 19 8.28 -14.53 13.80
N ASP A 20 9.52 -14.26 13.43
CA ASP A 20 10.63 -14.13 14.37
C ASP A 20 10.46 -12.91 15.28
N LEU A 21 9.99 -11.78 14.72
CA LEU A 21 9.64 -10.59 15.48
C LEU A 21 8.56 -10.89 16.52
N LEU A 22 7.49 -11.60 16.13
CA LEU A 22 6.40 -11.98 17.04
C LEU A 22 6.87 -12.92 18.15
N ARG A 23 7.79 -13.84 17.86
CA ARG A 23 8.35 -14.72 18.89
C ARG A 23 9.19 -13.96 19.91
N GLN A 24 9.98 -12.99 19.45
CA GLN A 24 10.86 -12.19 20.32
C GLN A 24 10.09 -11.14 21.14
N LEU A 25 9.04 -10.56 20.55
CA LEU A 25 8.28 -9.45 21.13
C LEU A 25 6.82 -9.83 21.43
N ASN A 26 6.57 -11.10 21.80
CA ASN A 26 5.23 -11.61 22.11
C ASN A 26 4.51 -10.89 23.26
N PHE A 27 5.25 -10.11 24.06
CA PHE A 27 4.75 -9.32 25.17
C PHE A 27 4.19 -7.96 24.74
N VAL A 28 4.43 -7.51 23.50
CA VAL A 28 3.96 -6.21 22.99
C VAL A 28 2.50 -6.36 22.53
N PRO A 29 1.53 -5.72 23.20
CA PRO A 29 0.13 -5.79 22.79
C PRO A 29 -0.07 -5.16 21.41
N GLY A 30 -0.89 -5.77 20.54
CA GLY A 30 -1.21 -5.22 19.23
C GLY A 30 -0.15 -5.46 18.14
N LEU A 31 0.99 -6.07 18.47
CA LEU A 31 2.07 -6.27 17.50
C LEU A 31 1.64 -7.18 16.36
N LYS A 32 0.96 -8.29 16.67
CA LYS A 32 0.47 -9.23 15.66
C LYS A 32 -0.52 -8.56 14.72
N GLU A 33 -1.46 -7.80 15.27
CA GLU A 33 -2.48 -7.08 14.51
C GLU A 33 -1.82 -6.06 13.58
N MET A 34 -0.80 -5.33 14.04
CA MET A 34 -0.04 -4.39 13.23
C MET A 34 0.69 -5.08 12.06
N LEU A 35 1.39 -6.20 12.32
CA LEU A 35 2.06 -6.97 11.27
C LEU A 35 1.05 -7.58 10.29
N MET A 36 -0.08 -8.08 10.77
CA MET A 36 -1.17 -8.57 9.93
C MET A 36 -1.67 -7.48 9.00
N VAL A 37 -1.98 -6.28 9.51
CA VAL A 37 -2.46 -5.16 8.67
C VAL A 37 -1.46 -4.85 7.56
N ARG A 38 -0.15 -4.81 7.85
CA ARG A 38 0.88 -4.53 6.84
C ARG A 38 0.93 -5.58 5.73
N GLN A 39 0.85 -6.86 6.08
CA GLN A 39 0.82 -7.95 5.08
C GLN A 39 -0.47 -7.96 4.26
N VAL A 40 -1.60 -7.74 4.93
CA VAL A 40 -2.93 -7.65 4.29
C VAL A 40 -2.97 -6.47 3.31
N HIS A 41 -2.41 -5.33 3.69
CA HIS A 41 -2.35 -4.12 2.86
C HIS A 41 -1.50 -4.30 1.60
N ALA A 42 -0.36 -4.99 1.70
CA ALA A 42 0.43 -5.33 0.53
C ALA A 42 -0.36 -6.23 -0.45
N LEU A 43 -1.10 -7.21 0.08
CA LEU A 43 -1.92 -8.12 -0.72
C LEU A 43 -3.14 -7.43 -1.34
N GLU A 44 -3.73 -6.45 -0.65
CA GLU A 44 -4.76 -5.57 -1.21
C GLU A 44 -4.22 -4.85 -2.47
N HIS A 45 -3.08 -4.15 -2.34
CA HIS A 45 -2.44 -3.46 -3.46
C HIS A 45 -2.15 -4.40 -4.63
N ALA A 46 -1.54 -5.56 -4.35
CA ALA A 46 -1.23 -6.54 -5.38
C ALA A 46 -2.50 -7.09 -6.06
N THR A 47 -3.59 -7.28 -5.32
CA THR A 47 -4.87 -7.71 -5.87
C THR A 47 -5.44 -6.66 -6.83
N VAL A 48 -5.39 -5.37 -6.46
CA VAL A 48 -5.82 -4.26 -7.32
C VAL A 48 -4.98 -4.18 -8.60
N TRP A 49 -3.66 -4.40 -8.51
CA TRP A 49 -2.79 -4.48 -9.68
C TRP A 49 -3.17 -5.63 -10.63
N VAL A 50 -3.43 -6.84 -10.09
CA VAL A 50 -3.84 -8.00 -10.89
C VAL A 50 -5.20 -7.76 -11.57
N LEU A 51 -6.16 -7.17 -10.85
CA LEU A 51 -7.46 -6.82 -11.41
C LEU A 51 -7.31 -5.79 -12.54
N SER A 52 -6.52 -4.74 -12.33
CA SER A 52 -6.31 -3.66 -13.32
C SER A 52 -5.61 -4.16 -14.59
N GLN A 53 -4.65 -5.08 -14.48
CA GLN A 53 -3.99 -5.68 -15.65
C GLN A 53 -4.97 -6.47 -16.54
N ARG A 54 -5.96 -7.15 -15.96
CA ARG A 54 -6.98 -7.88 -16.74
C ARG A 54 -7.93 -6.95 -17.48
N TYR A 55 -8.33 -5.83 -16.87
CA TYR A 55 -9.14 -4.82 -17.54
C TYR A 55 -8.36 -4.11 -18.66
N GLY A 56 -7.07 -3.80 -18.44
CA GLY A 56 -6.20 -3.19 -19.45
C GLY A 56 -5.88 -4.09 -20.66
N ALA A 57 -5.88 -5.41 -20.50
CA ALA A 57 -5.72 -6.35 -21.61
C ALA A 57 -7.00 -6.52 -22.46
N SER A 58 -8.15 -6.08 -21.93
CA SER A 58 -9.48 -6.21 -22.56
C SER A 58 -9.92 -4.93 -23.29
N GLY A 59 -9.23 -3.80 -23.06
CA GLY A 59 -9.48 -2.50 -23.68
C GLY A 59 -8.28 -2.03 -24.51
N ALA A 60 -8.55 -1.36 -25.64
CA ALA A 60 -7.56 -0.99 -26.64
C ALA A 60 -6.32 -0.25 -26.08
N GLY A 61 -5.13 -0.71 -26.46
CA GLY A 61 -3.90 0.10 -26.46
C GLY A 61 -2.98 -0.05 -25.24
N ALA A 62 -2.39 -1.24 -25.06
CA ALA A 62 -1.22 -1.40 -24.19
C ALA A 62 0.01 -0.71 -24.81
N SER A 63 0.17 0.59 -24.56
CA SER A 63 1.42 1.31 -24.82
C SER A 63 2.42 0.99 -23.70
N ARG A 64 3.65 0.58 -24.04
CA ARG A 64 4.74 0.32 -23.08
C ARG A 64 5.20 1.55 -22.29
N ILE A 65 4.65 2.72 -22.59
CA ILE A 65 4.97 4.00 -21.97
C ILE A 65 3.91 4.39 -20.92
N THR A 66 2.72 3.77 -20.97
CA THR A 66 1.63 4.06 -20.05
C THR A 66 1.56 2.95 -19.01
N PRO A 67 1.66 3.23 -17.70
CA PRO A 67 1.42 2.21 -16.68
C PRO A 67 0.05 1.57 -16.92
N PRO A 68 -0.16 0.29 -16.52
CA PRO A 68 -1.43 -0.40 -16.71
C PRO A 68 -2.55 0.53 -16.25
N SER A 69 -3.57 0.73 -17.09
CA SER A 69 -4.72 1.57 -16.76
C SER A 69 -5.31 1.08 -15.44
N ASP A 70 -4.95 1.76 -14.35
CA ASP A 70 -5.48 1.51 -13.03
C ASP A 70 -6.99 1.70 -13.13
N ASN A 71 -7.76 0.68 -12.73
CA ASN A 71 -9.20 0.84 -12.71
C ASN A 71 -9.54 1.80 -11.56
N ASN A 72 -9.59 3.10 -11.88
CA ASN A 72 -9.83 4.21 -10.96
C ASN A 72 -11.10 4.06 -10.10
N SER A 73 -11.97 3.09 -10.39
CA SER A 73 -13.17 2.80 -9.61
C SER A 73 -12.96 1.86 -8.42
N ILE A 74 -11.79 1.21 -8.30
CA ILE A 74 -11.50 0.27 -7.22
C ILE A 74 -10.80 1.00 -6.06
N GLY A 75 -11.41 0.96 -4.89
CA GLY A 75 -10.82 1.39 -3.62
C GLY A 75 -10.74 0.22 -2.64
N GLY A 76 -9.79 0.26 -1.72
CA GLY A 76 -9.65 -0.78 -0.71
C GLY A 76 -9.45 -0.26 0.70
N LEU A 77 -9.66 -1.15 1.66
CA LEU A 77 -9.52 -0.89 3.09
C LEU A 77 -9.02 -2.17 3.77
N SER A 78 -7.79 -2.11 4.28
CA SER A 78 -7.15 -3.22 4.99
C SER A 78 -7.41 -3.21 6.50
N THR A 79 -7.55 -4.40 7.06
CA THR A 79 -7.73 -4.69 8.49
C THR A 79 -6.80 -5.84 8.90
N ASP A 80 -6.71 -6.14 10.19
CA ASP A 80 -5.98 -7.30 10.70
C ASP A 80 -6.65 -8.65 10.35
N GLN A 81 -7.91 -8.63 9.92
CA GLN A 81 -8.67 -9.83 9.54
C GLN A 81 -8.73 -10.08 8.02
N GLY A 82 -8.19 -9.16 7.22
CA GLY A 82 -8.35 -9.16 5.76
C GLY A 82 -8.64 -7.77 5.21
N PHE A 83 -9.03 -7.68 3.94
CA PHE A 83 -9.29 -6.39 3.29
C PHE A 83 -10.63 -6.34 2.58
N TYR A 84 -11.19 -5.14 2.52
CA TYR A 84 -12.35 -4.81 1.71
C TYR A 84 -11.93 -4.26 0.36
N LEU A 85 -12.69 -4.58 -0.67
CA LEU A 85 -12.64 -3.91 -1.96
C LEU A 85 -14.00 -3.32 -2.32
N TYR A 86 -13.98 -2.05 -2.71
CA TYR A 86 -15.13 -1.27 -3.14
C TYR A 86 -15.01 -0.97 -4.63
N GLY A 87 -16.15 -0.86 -5.31
CA GLY A 87 -16.21 -0.56 -6.73
C GLY A 87 -16.77 -1.71 -7.57
N GLN A 88 -16.73 -1.56 -8.89
CA GLN A 88 -17.23 -2.57 -9.83
C GLN A 88 -16.20 -3.69 -9.99
N VAL A 89 -16.21 -4.64 -9.04
CA VAL A 89 -15.37 -5.84 -9.07
C VAL A 89 -16.27 -7.06 -9.20
N ASN A 90 -15.99 -7.93 -10.17
CA ASN A 90 -16.68 -9.21 -10.29
C ASN A 90 -16.09 -10.22 -9.27
N LEU A 91 -16.94 -10.87 -8.47
CA LEU A 91 -16.51 -11.85 -7.46
C LEU A 91 -15.67 -13.00 -8.03
N ALA A 92 -15.97 -13.49 -9.24
CA ALA A 92 -15.20 -14.56 -9.88
C ALA A 92 -13.82 -14.07 -10.37
N ASP A 93 -13.71 -12.80 -10.77
CA ASP A 93 -12.42 -12.18 -11.06
C ASP A 93 -11.60 -12.01 -9.79
N LEU A 94 -12.23 -11.54 -8.71
CA LEU A 94 -11.58 -11.38 -7.41
C LEU A 94 -11.05 -12.71 -6.88
N ARG A 95 -11.86 -13.78 -6.93
CA ARG A 95 -11.45 -15.14 -6.52
C ARG A 95 -10.24 -15.68 -7.28
N ARG A 96 -10.01 -15.21 -8.51
CA ARG A 96 -8.81 -15.55 -9.28
C ARG A 96 -7.65 -14.59 -9.01
N ALA A 97 -7.95 -13.31 -8.77
CA ALA A 97 -6.95 -12.26 -8.58
C ALA A 97 -6.21 -12.40 -7.26
N VAL A 98 -6.90 -12.69 -6.14
CA VAL A 98 -6.27 -12.77 -4.81
C VAL A 98 -5.18 -13.85 -4.74
N PRO A 99 -5.40 -15.12 -5.16
CA PRO A 99 -4.34 -16.13 -5.14
C PRO A 99 -3.19 -15.76 -6.08
N THR A 100 -3.49 -15.21 -7.26
CA THR A 100 -2.48 -14.75 -8.22
C THR A 100 -1.62 -13.63 -7.63
N ALA A 101 -2.24 -12.68 -6.94
CA ALA A 101 -1.55 -11.57 -6.29
C ALA A 101 -0.65 -12.06 -5.16
N LEU A 102 -1.15 -12.96 -4.31
CA LEU A 102 -0.38 -13.58 -3.23
C LEU A 102 0.84 -14.34 -3.78
N GLU A 103 0.64 -15.15 -4.82
CA GLU A 103 1.70 -15.93 -5.47
C GLU A 103 2.77 -15.02 -6.09
N ARG A 104 2.38 -13.99 -6.85
CA ARG A 104 3.32 -13.05 -7.48
C ARG A 104 4.13 -12.26 -6.45
N LEU A 105 3.44 -11.75 -5.43
CA LEU A 105 4.05 -10.92 -4.39
C LEU A 105 5.06 -11.71 -3.54
N THR A 106 4.72 -12.95 -3.17
CA THR A 106 5.64 -13.84 -2.42
C THR A 106 6.78 -14.39 -3.28
N ARG A 107 6.66 -14.37 -4.61
CA ARG A 107 7.73 -14.78 -5.55
C ARG A 107 8.69 -13.68 -5.98
N GLY A 108 8.55 -12.47 -5.45
CA GLY A 108 9.51 -11.40 -5.70
C GLY A 108 8.97 -10.19 -6.47
N GLU A 109 7.70 -10.17 -6.87
CA GLU A 109 7.07 -8.99 -7.47
C GLU A 109 6.70 -7.94 -6.40
N TRP A 110 7.67 -7.57 -5.55
CA TRP A 110 7.47 -6.75 -4.35
C TRP A 110 6.98 -5.34 -4.62
N ASP A 111 7.23 -4.79 -5.81
CA ASP A 111 6.72 -3.48 -6.20
C ASP A 111 5.17 -3.44 -6.26
N MET A 112 4.52 -4.61 -6.38
CA MET A 112 3.07 -4.71 -6.29
C MET A 112 2.51 -4.41 -4.88
N ALA A 113 3.36 -4.39 -3.85
CA ALA A 113 2.97 -3.94 -2.50
C ALA A 113 2.80 -2.42 -2.39
N ILE A 114 3.15 -1.65 -3.42
CA ILE A 114 3.04 -0.19 -3.42
C ILE A 114 2.00 0.20 -4.47
N HIS A 115 1.13 1.15 -4.13
CA HIS A 115 0.09 1.63 -5.02
C HIS A 115 0.04 3.17 -5.06
N PRO A 116 -0.05 3.80 -6.25
CA PRO A 116 -0.03 5.26 -6.38
C PRO A 116 -1.23 5.93 -5.71
N ARG A 117 -2.37 5.23 -5.61
CA ARG A 117 -3.61 5.73 -4.98
C ARG A 117 -3.79 5.31 -3.51
N CYS A 118 -2.74 4.83 -2.85
CA CYS A 118 -2.82 4.46 -1.43
C CYS A 118 -3.11 5.69 -0.54
N GLY A 119 -3.97 5.55 0.46
CA GLY A 119 -4.26 6.59 1.45
C GLY A 119 -3.03 7.05 2.26
N THR A 120 -1.98 6.22 2.34
CA THR A 120 -0.68 6.59 2.91
C THR A 120 -0.08 7.80 2.18
N ASN A 121 -0.23 7.92 0.86
CA ASN A 121 0.29 9.06 0.09
C ASN A 121 -0.39 10.38 0.50
N LEU A 122 -1.71 10.36 0.71
CA LEU A 122 -2.44 11.52 1.21
C LEU A 122 -1.99 11.89 2.63
N SER A 123 -1.79 10.89 3.49
CA SER A 123 -1.35 11.10 4.87
C SER A 123 0.05 11.75 4.91
N VAL A 124 0.97 11.29 4.07
CA VAL A 124 2.30 11.88 3.91
C VAL A 124 2.21 13.31 3.38
N ALA A 125 1.35 13.58 2.38
CA ALA A 125 1.15 14.93 1.85
C ALA A 125 0.68 15.92 2.91
N VAL A 126 -0.32 15.52 3.71
CA VAL A 126 -0.85 16.34 4.80
C VAL A 126 0.21 16.57 5.87
N PHE A 127 0.96 15.51 6.25
CA PHE A 127 2.03 15.62 7.24
C PHE A 127 3.14 16.60 6.80
N LEU A 128 3.61 16.47 5.56
CA LEU A 128 4.63 17.36 4.99
C LEU A 128 4.12 18.79 4.86
N GLY A 129 2.91 18.97 4.34
CA GLY A 129 2.31 20.30 4.18
C GLY A 129 2.12 21.02 5.52
N ALA A 130 1.60 20.31 6.52
CA ALA A 130 1.43 20.85 7.86
C ALA A 130 2.78 21.14 8.54
N GLY A 131 3.74 20.21 8.45
CA GLY A 131 5.07 20.36 9.04
C GLY A 131 5.85 21.52 8.43
N LEU A 132 5.88 21.62 7.10
CA LEU A 132 6.54 22.73 6.40
C LEU A 132 5.82 24.06 6.62
N GLY A 133 4.48 24.06 6.64
CA GLY A 133 3.71 25.26 6.96
C GLY A 133 3.96 25.75 8.39
N LEU A 134 4.05 24.84 9.36
CA LEU A 134 4.43 25.16 10.73
C LEU A 134 5.87 25.71 10.79
N ALA A 135 6.80 25.10 10.05
CA ALA A 135 8.18 25.59 9.96
C ALA A 135 8.24 27.03 9.40
N VAL A 136 7.45 27.34 8.36
CA VAL A 136 7.31 28.71 7.85
C VAL A 136 6.82 29.66 8.93
N HIS A 137 5.80 29.27 9.70
CA HIS A 137 5.25 30.11 10.76
C HIS A 137 6.24 30.36 11.92
N LEU A 138 7.07 29.38 12.23
CA LEU A 138 8.03 29.44 13.34
C LEU A 138 9.36 30.10 12.96
N LEU A 139 9.82 29.92 11.72
CA LEU A 139 11.18 30.29 11.29
C LEU A 139 11.22 31.56 10.43
N LEU A 140 10.14 31.91 9.70
CA LEU A 140 10.11 33.11 8.87
C LEU A 140 9.43 34.30 9.58
N PRO A 141 9.69 35.54 9.13
CA PRO A 141 8.96 36.71 9.59
C PRO A 141 7.44 36.52 9.45
N ARG A 142 6.68 36.97 10.45
CA ARG A 142 5.22 36.80 10.52
C ARG A 142 4.44 37.86 9.75
N GLY A 143 5.08 38.53 8.79
CA GLY A 143 4.42 39.47 7.90
C GLY A 143 3.51 38.74 6.90
N PRO A 144 2.41 39.36 6.46
CA PRO A 144 1.42 38.68 5.63
C PRO A 144 1.97 38.23 4.26
N ILE A 145 2.90 38.99 3.67
CA ILE A 145 3.48 38.66 2.36
C ILE A 145 4.48 37.51 2.51
N GLU A 146 5.34 37.56 3.50
CA GLU A 146 6.34 36.53 3.79
C GLU A 146 5.67 35.19 4.13
N GLN A 147 4.60 35.23 4.92
CA GLN A 147 3.82 34.04 5.24
C GLN A 147 3.09 33.49 4.01
N LEU A 148 2.49 34.34 3.17
CA LEU A 148 1.83 33.90 1.94
C LEU A 148 2.81 33.21 0.99
N LEU A 149 3.96 33.83 0.73
CA LEU A 149 4.99 33.26 -0.13
C LEU A 149 5.60 31.99 0.50
N GLY A 150 5.91 32.03 1.79
CA GLY A 150 6.45 30.89 2.52
C GLY A 150 5.52 29.68 2.49
N LEU A 151 4.22 29.88 2.75
CA LEU A 151 3.21 28.82 2.67
C LEU A 151 3.04 28.30 1.24
N GLY A 152 3.11 29.18 0.23
CA GLY A 152 3.12 28.77 -1.18
C GLY A 152 4.29 27.85 -1.51
N PHE A 153 5.50 28.22 -1.09
CA PHE A 153 6.69 27.39 -1.26
C PHE A 153 6.60 26.07 -0.47
N ALA A 154 6.10 26.11 0.76
CA ALA A 154 5.89 24.92 1.57
C ALA A 154 4.92 23.94 0.91
N ALA A 155 3.82 24.43 0.33
CA ALA A 155 2.87 23.61 -0.40
C ALA A 155 3.52 22.96 -1.63
N VAL A 156 4.25 23.72 -2.46
CA VAL A 156 4.96 23.18 -3.61
C VAL A 156 5.98 22.12 -3.18
N ALA A 157 6.81 22.42 -2.17
CA ALA A 157 7.79 21.48 -1.64
C ALA A 157 7.12 20.19 -1.14
N ALA A 158 6.02 20.29 -0.37
CA ALA A 158 5.28 19.12 0.09
C ALA A 158 4.77 18.27 -1.09
N THR A 159 4.17 18.89 -2.10
CA THR A 159 3.65 18.17 -3.28
C THR A 159 4.75 17.45 -4.07
N GLN A 160 5.94 18.04 -4.18
CA GLN A 160 7.06 17.44 -4.90
C GLN A 160 7.71 16.29 -4.14
N LEU A 161 7.76 16.36 -2.80
CA LEU A 161 8.35 15.32 -1.96
C LEU A 161 7.38 14.16 -1.67
N THR A 162 6.08 14.38 -1.79
CA THR A 162 5.03 13.41 -1.44
C THR A 162 5.15 12.08 -2.19
N PRO A 163 5.34 12.00 -3.52
CA PRO A 163 5.34 10.72 -4.23
C PRO A 163 6.43 9.78 -3.73
N ASP A 164 7.66 10.29 -3.58
CA ASP A 164 8.80 9.48 -3.17
C ASP A 164 8.69 9.08 -1.69
N LEU A 165 8.37 10.05 -0.81
CA LEU A 165 8.21 9.77 0.62
C LEU A 165 6.98 8.90 0.91
N GLY A 166 5.92 9.02 0.10
CA GLY A 166 4.73 8.17 0.13
C GLY A 166 5.06 6.72 -0.23
N ASN A 167 5.82 6.50 -1.30
CA ASN A 167 6.28 5.17 -1.69
C ASN A 167 7.18 4.53 -0.62
N LEU A 168 8.07 5.31 0.00
CA LEU A 168 8.91 4.85 1.11
C LEU A 168 8.08 4.50 2.34
N ALA A 169 7.13 5.35 2.71
CA ALA A 169 6.21 5.09 3.82
C ALA A 169 5.37 3.83 3.57
N GLN A 170 4.91 3.64 2.34
CA GLN A 170 4.23 2.40 1.96
C GLN A 170 5.15 1.20 2.16
N ARG A 171 6.31 1.18 1.50
CA ARG A 171 7.26 0.06 1.51
C ARG A 171 7.72 -0.34 2.91
N TYR A 172 8.02 0.63 3.76
CA TYR A 172 8.71 0.37 5.02
C TYR A 172 7.81 0.47 6.26
N LEU A 173 6.69 1.19 6.18
CA LEU A 173 5.82 1.42 7.34
C LEU A 173 4.47 0.75 7.19
N THR A 174 3.80 0.91 6.05
CA THR A 174 2.39 0.50 5.92
C THR A 174 2.17 -0.83 5.21
N THR A 175 3.19 -1.38 4.53
CA THR A 175 3.10 -2.68 3.85
C THR A 175 4.24 -3.62 4.25
N ALA A 176 4.01 -4.92 4.05
CA ALA A 176 4.97 -6.01 4.25
C ALA A 176 4.60 -7.18 3.32
N ILE A 177 5.57 -7.96 2.85
CA ILE A 177 5.28 -9.09 1.95
C ILE A 177 4.52 -10.18 2.71
N PRO A 178 3.39 -10.70 2.18
CA PRO A 178 2.47 -11.57 2.92
C PRO A 178 2.95 -13.02 2.99
N PHE A 179 4.08 -13.27 3.63
CA PHE A 179 4.62 -14.62 3.83
C PHE A 179 3.82 -15.43 4.86
N ASN A 180 3.08 -14.75 5.74
CA ASN A 180 2.36 -15.35 6.86
C ASN A 180 0.85 -15.31 6.68
N LEU A 181 0.33 -15.16 5.45
CA LEU A 181 -1.11 -15.11 5.21
C LEU A 181 -1.62 -16.33 4.47
N ALA A 182 -2.76 -16.84 4.93
CA ALA A 182 -3.60 -17.77 4.19
C ALA A 182 -4.97 -17.15 3.92
N ILE A 183 -5.48 -17.36 2.70
CA ILE A 183 -6.83 -16.95 2.29
C ILE A 183 -7.83 -17.88 2.97
N VAL A 184 -8.79 -17.31 3.69
CA VAL A 184 -9.84 -18.06 4.38
C VAL A 184 -11.13 -18.06 3.56
N ASP A 185 -11.56 -16.89 3.12
CA ASP A 185 -12.81 -16.72 2.38
C ASP A 185 -12.78 -15.48 1.49
N ILE A 186 -13.58 -15.49 0.42
CA ILE A 186 -13.80 -14.37 -0.48
C ILE A 186 -15.29 -14.28 -0.76
N ARG A 187 -15.91 -13.25 -0.17
CA ARG A 187 -17.36 -13.07 -0.17
C ARG A 187 -17.78 -11.64 -0.48
N GLU A 188 -19.00 -11.51 -0.99
CA GLU A 188 -19.68 -10.23 -1.07
C GLU A 188 -20.12 -9.78 0.33
N THR A 189 -20.13 -8.48 0.53
CA THR A 189 -20.56 -7.84 1.78
C THR A 189 -21.07 -6.44 1.49
N SER A 190 -21.49 -5.73 2.52
CA SER A 190 -21.79 -4.31 2.46
C SER A 190 -21.21 -3.61 3.67
N ASP A 191 -20.77 -2.36 3.49
CA ASP A 191 -20.34 -1.55 4.63
C ASP A 191 -21.53 -1.13 5.51
N ILE A 192 -21.23 -0.43 6.61
CA ILE A 192 -22.23 0.10 7.55
C ILE A 192 -23.22 1.08 6.90
N TRP A 193 -22.89 1.62 5.73
CA TRP A 193 -23.73 2.54 4.94
C TRP A 193 -24.45 1.82 3.79
N GLY A 194 -24.39 0.49 3.74
CA GLY A 194 -25.04 -0.33 2.72
C GLY A 194 -24.36 -0.31 1.34
N ARG A 195 -23.14 0.23 1.23
CA ARG A 195 -22.41 0.22 -0.03
C ARG A 195 -21.90 -1.19 -0.32
N PRO A 196 -22.07 -1.71 -1.55
CA PRO A 196 -21.59 -3.03 -1.91
C PRO A 196 -20.07 -3.06 -1.85
N ALA A 197 -19.54 -4.14 -1.28
CA ALA A 197 -18.12 -4.39 -1.16
C ALA A 197 -17.86 -5.89 -1.27
N HIS A 198 -16.59 -6.25 -1.42
CA HIS A 198 -16.11 -7.62 -1.26
C HIS A 198 -15.19 -7.66 -0.06
N PHE A 199 -15.28 -8.70 0.76
CA PHE A 199 -14.35 -8.94 1.85
C PHE A 199 -13.52 -10.18 1.55
N VAL A 200 -12.21 -10.01 1.59
CA VAL A 200 -11.22 -11.07 1.45
C VAL A 200 -10.66 -11.35 2.85
N GLN A 201 -11.11 -12.44 3.45
CA GLN A 201 -10.73 -12.82 4.80
C GLN A 201 -9.38 -13.54 4.79
N MET A 202 -8.50 -13.13 5.70
CA MET A 202 -7.16 -13.69 5.86
C MET A 202 -7.00 -14.28 7.25
N ARG A 203 -6.04 -15.21 7.39
CA ARG A 203 -5.58 -15.70 8.68
C ARG A 203 -4.06 -15.80 8.66
N TRP A 204 -3.46 -15.50 9.81
CA TRP A 204 -2.04 -15.72 10.05
C TRP A 204 -1.66 -17.21 9.98
N ILE A 205 -0.53 -17.51 9.36
CA ILE A 205 0.14 -18.81 9.36
C ILE A 205 1.60 -18.64 9.80
N ASP A 206 2.06 -19.56 10.66
CA ASP A 206 3.40 -19.53 11.26
C ASP A 206 4.49 -20.13 10.36
#